data_AF-A0A3D5VIE6-F1
#
_entry.id   AF-A0A3D5VIE6-F1
#
_cell.length_a   1.000
_cell.length_b   1.000
_cell.length_c   1.000
_cell.angle_alpha   90.00
_cell.angle_beta   90.00
_cell.angle_gamma   90.00
#
_symmetry.space_group_name_H-M   'P 1'
#
loop_
_entity.id
_entity.type
_entity.pdbx_description
1 polymer ?
#
loop_
_entity_poly.entity_id
_entity_poly.type
_entity_poly.pdbx_seq_one_letter_code
_entity_poly.pdbx_strand_id
1 'polypeptide(L)'
;MKEFYNYLPVLATCFPILATLPLFFIQRSSAKLRDIAALVIAGITLALVGSMYPFIKSLGTIGVSFSGILPPFGISFRADVLSFMLALIASAVWLLATIYSKEYMAHEGRLNRY
;
A
#
# COMPACT_ATOMS: atom_id res chain seq x y z
N MET A 1 -16.88 -14.24 20.05
CA MET A 1 -15.48 -14.10 19.63
C MET A 1 -15.46 -13.00 18.57
N LYS A 2 -14.57 -12.03 18.67
CA LYS A 2 -14.53 -10.89 17.73
C LYS A 2 -13.98 -11.39 16.39
N GLU A 3 -14.81 -11.36 15.35
CA GLU A 3 -14.51 -11.97 14.05
C GLU A 3 -13.21 -11.42 13.46
N PHE A 4 -12.28 -12.32 13.13
CA PHE A 4 -10.98 -12.03 12.53
C PHE A 4 -11.09 -11.55 11.08
N TYR A 5 -12.27 -11.66 10.46
CA TYR A 5 -12.45 -11.55 9.02
C TYR A 5 -12.48 -10.10 8.50
N ASN A 6 -11.40 -9.69 7.84
CA ASN A 6 -11.34 -8.38 7.18
C ASN A 6 -10.35 -8.39 6.01
N TYR A 7 -10.77 -7.91 4.84
CA TYR A 7 -9.96 -7.86 3.63
C TYR A 7 -9.02 -6.65 3.53
N LEU A 8 -9.09 -5.69 4.45
CA LEU A 8 -8.23 -4.50 4.43
C LEU A 8 -6.72 -4.83 4.37
N PRO A 9 -6.17 -5.80 5.12
CA PRO A 9 -4.76 -6.18 5.00
C PRO A 9 -4.39 -6.68 3.59
N VAL A 10 -5.30 -7.40 2.94
CA VAL A 10 -5.13 -7.89 1.56
C VAL A 10 -5.12 -6.70 0.61
N LEU A 11 -6.10 -5.81 0.71
CA LEU A 11 -6.20 -4.62 -0.14
C LEU A 11 -4.99 -3.69 0.05
N ALA A 12 -4.57 -3.42 1.29
CA ALA A 12 -3.42 -2.58 1.58
C ALA A 12 -2.12 -3.14 0.99
N THR A 13 -2.00 -4.47 0.88
CA THR A 13 -0.83 -5.15 0.31
C THR A 13 -0.90 -5.21 -1.22
N CYS A 14 -2.05 -5.62 -1.77
CA CYS A 14 -2.21 -5.84 -3.21
C CYS A 14 -2.40 -4.53 -3.99
N PHE A 15 -3.00 -3.50 -3.40
CA PHE A 15 -3.27 -2.24 -4.06
C PHE A 15 -2.01 -1.59 -4.68
N PRO A 16 -0.92 -1.33 -3.94
CA PRO A 16 0.27 -0.71 -4.52
C PRO A 16 0.90 -1.58 -5.61
N ILE A 17 0.87 -2.92 -5.46
CA ILE A 17 1.36 -3.87 -6.47
C ILE A 17 0.56 -3.73 -7.75
N LEU A 18 -0.77 -3.79 -7.66
CA LEU A 18 -1.65 -3.68 -8.82
C LEU A 18 -1.60 -2.29 -9.46
N ALA A 19 -1.40 -1.25 -8.65
CA ALA A 19 -1.30 0.13 -9.11
C ALA A 19 -0.02 0.41 -9.93
N THR A 20 0.99 -0.46 -9.85
CA THR A 20 2.18 -0.35 -10.72
C THR A 20 1.84 -0.57 -12.20
N LEU A 21 0.84 -1.40 -12.52
CA LEU A 21 0.42 -1.67 -13.90
C LEU A 21 -0.09 -0.42 -14.62
N PRO A 22 -1.11 0.31 -14.11
CA PRO A 22 -1.54 1.55 -14.75
C PRO A 22 -0.44 2.62 -14.72
N LEU A 23 0.37 2.70 -13.65
CA LEU A 23 1.47 3.65 -13.55
C LEU A 23 2.51 3.45 -14.68
N PHE A 24 2.80 2.19 -15.03
CA PHE A 24 3.70 1.83 -16.13
C PHE A 24 3.21 2.31 -17.51
N PHE A 25 1.90 2.39 -17.73
CA PHE A 25 1.35 2.98 -18.95
C PHE A 25 1.34 4.51 -18.89
N ILE A 26 0.96 5.09 -17.75
CA ILE A 26 0.88 6.55 -17.55
C ILE A 26 2.24 7.23 -17.73
N GLN A 27 3.33 6.63 -17.23
CA GLN A 27 4.68 7.19 -17.37
C GLN A 27 5.14 7.36 -18.82
N ARG A 28 4.56 6.62 -19.78
CA ARG A 28 4.88 6.79 -21.21
C ARG A 28 4.18 7.99 -21.83
N SER A 29 3.09 8.45 -21.22
CA SER A 29 2.29 9.56 -21.74
C SER A 29 2.77 10.91 -21.20
N SER A 30 2.96 11.04 -19.89
CA SER A 30 3.39 12.30 -19.28
C SER A 30 4.04 12.10 -17.92
N ALA A 31 5.20 12.74 -17.70
CA ALA A 31 5.87 12.76 -16.41
C ALA A 31 4.99 13.40 -15.32
N LYS A 32 4.27 14.49 -15.64
CA LYS A 32 3.40 15.18 -14.68
C LYS A 32 2.24 14.30 -14.22
N LEU A 33 1.62 13.53 -15.13
CA LEU A 33 0.54 12.60 -14.79
C LEU A 33 1.07 11.43 -13.94
N ARG A 34 2.27 10.92 -14.25
CA ARG A 34 2.92 9.88 -13.46
C ARG A 34 3.18 10.34 -12.03
N ASP A 35 3.72 11.54 -11.83
CA ASP A 35 4.04 12.04 -10.48
C ASP A 35 2.76 12.22 -9.64
N ILE A 36 1.69 12.74 -10.25
CA ILE A 36 0.38 12.84 -9.60
C ILE A 36 -0.16 11.44 -9.27
N ALA A 37 -0.08 10.50 -10.22
CA ALA A 37 -0.54 9.13 -10.00
C ALA A 37 0.25 8.43 -8.88
N ALA A 38 1.58 8.54 -8.84
CA ALA A 38 2.41 8.00 -7.78
C ALA A 38 2.03 8.57 -6.41
N LEU A 39 1.82 9.89 -6.32
CA LEU A 39 1.37 10.55 -5.11
C LEU A 39 0.00 10.05 -4.65
N VAL A 40 -0.95 9.91 -5.58
CA VAL A 40 -2.29 9.38 -5.30
C VAL A 40 -2.23 7.93 -4.83
N ILE A 41 -1.41 7.08 -5.46
CA ILE A 41 -1.23 5.68 -5.07
C ILE A 41 -0.66 5.57 -3.65
N ALA A 42 0.37 6.35 -3.33
CA ALA A 42 0.94 6.38 -1.98
C ALA A 42 -0.10 6.87 -0.95
N GLY A 43 -0.88 7.91 -1.29
CA GLY A 43 -1.95 8.44 -0.45
C GLY A 43 -3.08 7.44 -0.20
N ILE A 44 -3.55 6.74 -1.23
CA ILE A 44 -4.56 5.68 -1.09
C ILE A 44 -4.02 4.53 -0.24
N THR A 45 -2.75 4.15 -0.42
CA THR A 45 -2.13 3.09 0.38
C THR A 45 -2.09 3.46 1.87
N LEU A 46 -1.68 4.69 2.18
CA LEU A 46 -1.72 5.21 3.56
C LEU A 46 -3.15 5.25 4.12
N ALA A 47 -4.14 5.66 3.31
CA ALA A 47 -5.55 5.67 3.71
C ALA A 47 -6.09 4.26 3.98
N LEU A 48 -5.74 3.27 3.14
CA LEU A 48 -6.11 1.87 3.34
C LEU A 48 -5.52 1.33 4.65
N VAL A 49 -4.22 1.58 4.90
CA VAL A 49 -3.59 1.20 6.16
C VAL A 49 -4.29 1.91 7.34
N GLY A 50 -4.47 3.23 7.28
CA GLY A 50 -5.13 4.01 8.33
C GLY A 50 -6.57 3.53 8.64
N SER A 51 -7.30 3.07 7.63
CA SER A 51 -8.65 2.52 7.79
C SER A 51 -8.71 1.22 8.61
N MET A 52 -7.58 0.55 8.83
CA MET A 52 -7.47 -0.64 9.68
C MET A 52 -7.56 -0.30 11.18
N TYR A 53 -7.23 0.93 11.57
CA TYR A 53 -7.20 1.37 12.97
C TYR A 53 -8.48 1.08 13.78
N PRO A 54 -9.69 1.46 13.33
CA PRO A 54 -10.92 1.19 14.10
C PRO A 54 -11.13 -0.32 14.36
N PHE A 55 -10.78 -1.16 13.38
CA PHE A 55 -10.93 -2.60 13.49
C PHE A 55 -9.87 -3.20 14.43
N ILE A 56 -8.62 -2.78 14.31
CA ILE A 56 -7.54 -3.26 15.19
C ILE A 56 -7.77 -2.82 16.64
N LYS A 57 -8.24 -1.57 16.85
CA LYS A 57 -8.61 -1.09 18.19
C LYS A 57 -9.72 -1.93 18.84
N SER A 58 -10.68 -2.39 18.04
CA SER A 58 -11.80 -3.20 18.55
C SER A 58 -11.45 -4.68 18.69
N LEU A 59 -10.89 -5.29 17.65
CA LEU A 59 -10.72 -6.74 17.46
C LEU A 59 -9.34 -7.23 17.90
N GLY A 60 -8.35 -6.34 18.03
CA GLY A 60 -6.95 -6.65 18.33
C GLY A 60 -6.17 -7.16 17.11
N THR A 61 -6.79 -7.99 16.28
CA THR A 61 -6.19 -8.54 15.06
C THR A 61 -7.25 -8.75 13.99
N ILE A 62 -6.90 -8.46 12.73
CA ILE A 62 -7.76 -8.64 11.56
C ILE A 62 -7.04 -9.35 10.42
N GLY A 63 -7.77 -9.99 9.51
CA GLY A 63 -7.19 -10.67 8.37
C GLY A 63 -8.08 -11.67 7.66
N VAL A 64 -7.51 -12.35 6.67
CA VAL A 64 -8.13 -13.48 5.96
C VAL A 64 -7.08 -14.55 5.71
N SER A 65 -7.49 -15.81 5.81
CA SER A 65 -6.68 -16.97 5.45
C SER A 65 -7.23 -17.64 4.19
N PHE A 66 -6.35 -17.90 3.24
CA PHE A 66 -6.61 -18.60 1.99
C PHE A 66 -5.91 -19.95 2.03
N SER A 67 -6.54 -20.94 2.67
CA SER A 67 -5.99 -22.30 2.80
C SER A 67 -5.91 -23.07 1.47
N GLY A 68 -6.73 -22.71 0.49
CA GLY A 68 -6.74 -23.33 -0.84
C GLY A 68 -5.61 -22.89 -1.77
N ILE A 69 -4.84 -21.85 -1.40
CA ILE A 69 -3.71 -21.36 -2.18
C ILE A 69 -2.43 -22.00 -1.64
N LEU A 70 -1.63 -22.65 -2.49
CA LEU A 70 -0.42 -23.41 -2.13
C LEU A 70 -0.65 -24.48 -1.03
N PRO A 71 -1.32 -25.61 -1.35
CA PRO A 71 -1.36 -26.76 -0.45
C PRO A 71 0.05 -27.30 -0.17
N PRO A 72 0.41 -27.67 1.07
CA PRO A 72 -0.42 -27.74 2.28
C PRO A 72 -0.42 -26.46 3.15
N PHE A 73 0.35 -25.43 2.81
CA PHE A 73 0.72 -24.36 3.75
C PHE A 73 -0.21 -23.13 3.75
N GLY A 74 -1.03 -22.92 2.71
CA GLY A 74 -1.96 -21.78 2.66
C GLY A 74 -1.26 -20.41 2.59
N ILE A 75 -2.03 -19.34 2.37
CA ILE A 75 -1.54 -17.96 2.54
C ILE A 75 -2.49 -17.20 3.45
N SER A 76 -1.96 -16.52 4.46
CA SER A 76 -2.77 -15.72 5.39
C SER A 76 -2.28 -14.29 5.46
N PHE A 77 -3.20 -13.35 5.33
CA PHE A 77 -2.95 -11.92 5.54
C PHE A 77 -3.48 -11.55 6.91
N ARG A 78 -2.58 -11.22 7.84
CA ARG A 78 -2.92 -10.90 9.22
C ARG A 78 -2.29 -9.58 9.60
N ALA A 79 -3.07 -8.73 10.26
CA ALA A 79 -2.62 -7.48 10.83
C ALA A 79 -3.06 -7.37 12.30
N ASP A 80 -2.07 -7.38 13.18
CA ASP A 80 -2.16 -7.02 14.59
C ASP A 80 -1.69 -5.56 14.81
N VAL A 81 -1.64 -5.12 16.07
CA VAL A 81 -1.21 -3.76 16.43
C VAL A 81 0.21 -3.45 15.95
N LEU A 82 1.14 -4.41 16.06
CA LEU A 82 2.55 -4.19 15.73
C LEU A 82 2.74 -4.05 14.21
N SER A 83 2.19 -4.99 13.45
CA SER A 83 2.21 -4.97 11.97
C SER A 83 1.50 -3.75 11.41
N PHE A 84 0.40 -3.32 12.02
CA PHE A 84 -0.26 -2.06 11.65
C PHE A 84 0.59 -0.82 11.90
N MET A 85 1.24 -0.71 13.08
CA MET A 85 2.15 0.40 13.37
C MET A 85 3.29 0.47 12.36
N LEU A 86 3.88 -0.68 12.02
CA LEU A 86 4.94 -0.75 11.02
C LEU A 86 4.42 -0.33 9.63
N ALA A 87 3.26 -0.84 9.21
CA ALA A 87 2.66 -0.49 7.92
C ALA A 87 2.29 1.00 7.84
N LEU A 88 1.81 1.58 8.95
CA LEU A 88 1.44 2.99 9.03
C LEU A 88 2.68 3.88 8.87
N ILE A 89 3.76 3.57 9.58
CA ILE A 89 5.04 4.29 9.46
C ILE A 89 5.59 4.13 8.04
N ALA A 90 5.64 2.91 7.51
CA ALA A 90 6.19 2.64 6.18
C ALA A 90 5.41 3.38 5.08
N SER A 91 4.07 3.33 5.12
CA SER A 91 3.23 4.03 4.13
C SER A 91 3.28 5.55 4.27
N ALA A 92 3.40 6.08 5.49
CA ALA A 92 3.59 7.52 5.71
C ALA A 92 4.95 8.01 5.19
N VAL A 93 6.03 7.29 5.51
CA VAL A 93 7.37 7.59 4.99
C VAL A 93 7.38 7.48 3.47
N TRP A 94 6.72 6.48 2.88
CA TRP A 94 6.63 6.36 1.43
C TRP A 94 5.90 7.54 0.77
N LEU A 95 4.80 8.01 1.36
CA LEU A 95 4.11 9.21 0.88
C LEU A 95 5.01 10.45 0.92
N LEU A 96 5.70 10.67 2.04
CA LEU A 96 6.63 11.80 2.20
C LEU A 96 7.81 11.71 1.22
N ALA A 97 8.39 10.52 1.06
CA ALA A 97 9.46 10.28 0.09
C ALA A 97 8.99 10.54 -1.35
N THR A 98 7.75 10.17 -1.69
CA THR A 98 7.16 10.43 -3.00
C THR A 98 7.00 11.93 -3.25
N ILE A 99 6.49 12.68 -2.27
CA ILE A 99 6.39 14.16 -2.35
C ILE A 99 7.78 14.78 -2.56
N TYR A 100 8.74 14.39 -1.71
CA TYR A 100 10.10 14.90 -1.75
C TYR A 100 10.81 14.61 -3.07
N SER A 101 10.64 13.39 -3.60
CA SER A 101 11.28 12.95 -4.84
C SER A 101 10.96 13.84 -6.03
N LYS A 102 9.75 14.43 -6.07
CA LYS A 102 9.31 15.29 -7.17
C LYS A 102 10.16 16.54 -7.30
N GLU A 103 10.47 17.21 -6.19
CA GLU A 103 11.31 18.40 -6.19
C GLU A 103 12.79 18.04 -6.33
N TYR A 104 13.22 16.98 -5.63
CA TYR A 104 14.60 16.51 -5.66
C TYR A 104 15.04 16.09 -7.07
N MET A 105 14.19 15.34 -7.78
CA MET A 105 14.48 14.83 -9.13
C MET A 105 14.14 15.82 -10.25
N ALA A 106 13.53 16.98 -9.97
CA ALA A 106 13.12 17.93 -11.02
C ALA A 106 14.25 18.38 -11.95
N HIS A 107 15.51 18.26 -11.50
CA HIS A 107 16.71 18.65 -12.21
C HIS A 107 17.39 17.48 -12.95
N GLU A 108 16.87 16.26 -12.85
CA GLU A 108 17.44 15.06 -13.48
C GLU A 108 16.80 14.73 -14.83
N GLY A 109 17.62 14.27 -15.79
CA GLY A 109 17.19 13.97 -17.15
C GLY A 109 16.53 12.59 -17.35
N ARG A 110 16.54 11.67 -16.37
CA ARG A 110 16.09 10.27 -16.55
C ARG A 110 15.04 9.82 -15.51
N LEU A 111 13.90 10.49 -15.53
CA LEU A 111 12.86 10.35 -14.52
C LEU A 111 12.01 9.07 -14.58
N ASN A 112 12.11 8.24 -15.61
CA ASN A 112 11.16 7.13 -15.84
C ASN A 112 11.52 5.80 -15.15
N ARG A 113 12.61 5.72 -14.38
CA ARG A 113 13.09 4.46 -13.76
C ARG A 113 13.35 4.55 -12.26
N TYR A 114 13.00 5.66 -11.61
CA TYR A 114 13.03 5.79 -10.16
C TYR A 114 11.65 5.48 -9.57
#